data_AF-A0A9Q3KE45-F1
#
_entry.id   AF-A0A9Q3KE45-F1
#
_cell.length_a   1.000
_cell.length_b   1.000
_cell.length_c   1.000
_cell.angle_alpha   90.00
_cell.angle_beta   90.00
_cell.angle_gamma   90.00
#
_symmetry.space_group_name_H-M   'P 1'
#
loop_
_entity.id
_entity.type
_entity.pdbx_description
1 polymer ?
#
loop_
_entity_poly.entity_id
_entity_poly.type
_entity_poly.pdbx_seq_one_letter_code
_entity_poly.pdbx_strand_id
1 'polypeptide(L)' 'MGIYEYTRMPFGIKNAPAHFQRMMDTICQEEMLEGWMVVYIDDIIIYSKTWEDHIQYIDRVL' A
#
# COMPACT_ATOMS: atom_id res chain seq x y z
N MET A 1 13.95 33.38 10.27
CA MET A 1 13.52 32.05 10.76
C MET A 1 12.21 31.72 10.07
N GLY A 2 12.15 30.62 9.33
CA GLY A 2 10.96 30.19 8.60
C GLY A 2 10.29 29.01 9.31
N ILE A 3 8.98 29.08 9.44
CA ILE A 3 8.15 27.94 9.83
C ILE A 3 7.83 27.19 8.53
N TYR A 4 8.12 25.89 8.49
CA TYR A 4 7.81 25.03 7.36
C TYR A 4 6.71 24.05 7.77
N GLU A 5 5.75 23.84 6.88
CA GLU A 5 4.68 22.86 7.05
C GLU A 5 4.84 21.73 6.03
N TYR A 6 4.34 20.55 6.37
CA TYR A 6 4.37 19.40 5.48
C TYR A 6 3.21 19.47 4.49
N THR A 7 3.52 19.40 3.19
CA THR A 7 2.52 19.34 2.11
C THR A 7 2.09 17.91 1.77
N ARG A 8 2.76 16.91 2.38
CA ARG A 8 2.46 15.48 2.30
C ARG A 8 2.53 14.89 3.70
N MET A 9 1.89 13.73 3.91
CA MET A 9 1.93 13.06 5.20
C MET A 9 3.38 12.76 5.60
N PRO A 10 3.89 13.30 6.72
CA PRO A 10 5.25 13.02 7.15
C PRO A 10 5.33 11.68 7.87
N PHE A 11 6.45 10.99 7.68
CA PHE A 11 6.76 9.75 8.40
C PHE A 11 6.90 10.01 9.90
N GLY A 12 6.39 9.11 10.75
CA GLY A 12 6.55 9.18 12.21
C GLY A 12 5.44 9.90 12.98
N ILE A 13 4.38 10.39 12.32
CA ILE A 13 3.16 10.80 13.04
C ILE A 13 2.41 9.53 13.47
N LYS A 14 2.05 9.46 14.76
CA LYS A 14 1.39 8.29 15.38
C LYS A 14 0.14 7.77 14.62
N ASN A 15 -0.57 8.66 13.92
CA ASN A 15 -1.80 8.35 13.18
C ASN A 15 -1.62 8.27 11.66
N ALA A 16 -0.42 8.56 11.13
CA ALA A 16 -0.14 8.47 9.70
C ALA A 16 -0.35 7.04 9.16
N PRO A 17 0.13 5.97 9.83
CA PRO A 17 -0.06 4.61 9.34
C PRO A 17 -1.53 4.20 9.25
N ALA A 18 -2.38 4.66 10.17
CA ALA A 18 -3.81 4.33 10.16
C ALA A 18 -4.56 4.99 9.01
N HIS A 19 -4.18 6.22 8.65
CA HIS A 19 -4.74 6.89 7.47
C HIS A 19 -4.24 6.26 6.17
N PHE A 20 -2.95 5.93 6.11
CA PHE A 20 -2.34 5.28 4.96
C PHE A 20 -2.95 3.88 4.74
N GLN A 21 -3.04 3.07 5.79
CA GLN A 21 -3.68 1.76 5.74
C GLN A 21 -5.11 1.84 5.19
N ARG A 22 -5.96 2.74 5.71
CA ARG A 22 -7.35 2.88 5.21
C ARG A 22 -7.42 3.26 3.73
N MET A 23 -6.52 4.12 3.29
CA MET A 23 -6.44 4.54 1.90
C MET A 23 -6.03 3.35 1.02
N MET A 24 -5.00 2.61 1.43
CA MET A 24 -4.51 1.44 0.73
C MET A 24 -5.55 0.31 0.73
N ASP A 25 -6.23 0.03 1.84
CA ASP A 25 -7.32 -0.96 1.92
C ASP A 25 -8.47 -0.64 0.94
N THR A 26 -8.70 0.65 0.64
CA THR A 26 -9.72 1.08 -0.33
C THR A 26 -9.25 0.92 -1.78
N ILE A 27 -7.99 1.30 -2.05
CA ILE A 27 -7.40 1.23 -3.40
C ILE A 27 -7.20 -0.23 -3.82
N CYS A 28 -6.71 -1.06 -2.90
CA CYS A 28 -6.31 -2.45 -3.11
C CYS A 28 -7.41 -3.46 -2.80
N GLN A 29 -8.65 -3.00 -2.62
CA GLN A 29 -9.75 -3.85 -2.15
C GLN A 29 -10.02 -5.02 -3.09
N GLU A 30 -9.95 -4.78 -4.40
CA GLU A 30 -10.25 -5.79 -5.43
C GLU A 30 -9.21 -6.91 -5.43
N GLU A 31 -7.94 -6.55 -5.40
CA GLU A 31 -6.80 -7.47 -5.36
C GLU A 31 -6.76 -8.26 -4.04
N MET A 32 -7.13 -7.62 -2.92
CA MET A 32 -7.27 -8.30 -1.63
C MET A 32 -8.44 -9.29 -1.62
N LEU A 33 -9.53 -9.00 -2.33
CA LEU A 33 -10.67 -9.92 -2.50
C LEU A 33 -10.32 -11.11 -3.41
N GLU A 34 -9.48 -10.89 -4.43
CA GLU A 34 -8.92 -11.96 -5.26
C GLU A 34 -7.94 -12.86 -4.48
N GLY A 35 -7.47 -12.42 -3.30
CA GLY A 35 -6.75 -13.23 -2.32
C GLY A 35 -5.26 -13.43 -2.62
N TRP A 36 -4.73 -12.78 -3.65
CA TRP A 36 -3.30 -12.82 -3.99
C TRP A 36 -2.53 -11.61 -3.45
N MET A 37 -3.18 -10.66 -2.78
CA MET A 37 -2.52 -9.48 -2.21
C MET A 37 -3.00 -9.16 -0.79
N VAL A 38 -2.11 -8.63 0.04
CA VAL A 38 -2.46 -8.04 1.34
C VAL A 38 -1.62 -6.80 1.61
N VAL A 39 -2.26 -5.75 2.14
CA VAL A 39 -1.58 -4.53 2.58
C VAL A 39 -1.29 -4.63 4.07
N TYR A 40 -0.04 -4.35 4.47
CA TYR A 40 0.39 -4.32 5.86
C TYR A 40 1.21 -3.07 6.17
N ILE A 41 0.59 -2.10 6.85
CA ILE A 41 1.18 -0.82 7.23
C ILE A 41 1.74 -0.09 6.02
N ASP A 42 3.06 -0.12 5.83
CA ASP A 42 3.77 0.58 4.78
C ASP A 42 4.12 -0.36 3.60
N ASP A 43 3.88 -1.67 3.74
CA ASP A 43 4.26 -2.70 2.77
C ASP A 43 3.03 -3.33 2.09
N ILE A 44 3.19 -3.70 0.82
CA ILE A 44 2.24 -4.52 0.07
C ILE A 44 2.87 -5.89 -0.15
N ILE A 45 2.16 -6.95 0.23
CA ILE A 45 2.60 -8.33 0.08
C ILE A 45 1.77 -8.98 -1.03
N ILE A 46 2.46 -9.51 -2.05
CA ILE A 46 1.86 -10.19 -3.20
C ILE A 46 2.23 -11.67 -3.18
N TYR A 47 1.23 -12.55 -3.26
CA TYR A 47 1.36 -14.00 -3.31
C TYR A 47 1.14 -14.48 -4.75
N SER A 48 2.00 -15.37 -5.24
CA SER A 48 1.81 -16.02 -6.54
C SER A 48 2.31 -17.47 -6.48
N LYS A 49 1.82 -18.30 -7.42
CA LYS A 49 2.23 -19.71 -7.53
C LYS A 49 3.41 -19.90 -8.48
N THR A 50 3.50 -19.05 -9.49
CA THR A 50 4.57 -19.06 -10.50
C THR A 50 5.21 -17.67 -10.59
N TRP A 51 6.37 -17.61 -11.24
CA TRP A 51 7.06 -16.34 -11.46
C TRP A 51 6.33 -15.50 -12.51
N GLU A 52 5.78 -16.15 -13.54
CA GLU A 52 5.02 -15.51 -14.60
C GLU A 52 3.77 -14.82 -14.05
N ASP A 53 3.04 -15.49 -13.14
CA ASP A 53 1.89 -14.89 -12.44
C ASP A 53 2.34 -13.72 -11.56
N HIS A 54 3.50 -13.84 -10.90
CA HIS A 54 4.03 -12.79 -10.04
C HIS A 54 4.26 -11.48 -10.81
N ILE A 55 4.87 -11.58 -12.00
CA ILE A 55 5.13 -10.41 -12.85
C ILE A 55 3.82 -9.78 -13.31
N GLN A 56 2.81 -10.58 -13.68
CA GLN A 56 1.49 -10.04 -14.05
C GLN A 56 0.79 -9.35 -12.87
N TYR A 57 0.89 -9.89 -11.67
CA TYR A 57 0.32 -9.27 -10.47
C TYR A 57 1.04 -7.96 -10.11
N ILE A 58 2.36 -7.90 -10.26
CA ILE A 58 3.12 -6.66 -10.08
C ILE A 58 2.67 -5.61 -11.11
N ASP A 59 2.50 -5.98 -12.38
CA ASP A 59 2.06 -5.07 -13.45
C ASP A 59 0.63 -4.54 -13.24
N ARG A 60 -0.23 -5.30 -12.55
CA ARG A 60 -1.58 -4.83 -12.19
C ARG A 60 -1.57 -3.80 -11.05
N VAL A 61 -0.57 -3.82 -10.18
CA VAL A 61 -0.52 -2.97 -8.96
C VAL A 61 0.30 -1.69 -9.19
N LEU A 62 1.23 -1.69 -10.14
CA LEU A 62 2.08 -0.54 -10.52
C LEU A 62 1.39 0.41 -11.49
#